data_AF-A0A1H8UD75-F1
#
_entry.id   AF-A0A1H8UD75-F1
#
_cell.length_a   1.000
_cell.length_b   1.000
_cell.length_c   1.000
_cell.angle_alpha   90.00
_cell.angle_beta   90.00
_cell.angle_gamma   90.00
#
_symmetry.space_group_name_H-M   'P 1'
#
loop_
_entity.id
_entity.type
_entity.pdbx_description
1 polymer ?
#
loop_
_entity_poly.entity_id
_entity_poly.type
_entity_poly.pdbx_seq_one_letter_code
_entity_poly.pdbx_strand_id
1 'polypeptide(L)'
;MTAFPDDHRDGDLDGRPGPEARDPLERLLRPPVDFLPVPPGAFEHIRRTAARRRRLRAAAGGGVAVAVAAGAFAVAGTLNAPGGDEEVGPPASRTVATSAPPSATTPAPRPTTTRPRGGGHSAQPTTGGPDTGTATGPATPGAGTPSPSDSGTAPMCTADQLTPSLGGGDAGAGNLYRYVVVTNHSATACHLAGYPGLSLLDAAGNQIGQPATRQPSSYQPVVLRPGGSASDTIHTANQMGTCQPASAELRMYPPGSRASLVFAGEVTICSGEFTITPFAAGTTGNPPS
;
A
#
# COMPACT_ATOMS: atom_id res chain seq x y z
N MET A 1 -64.82 37.41 39.13
CA MET A 1 -65.07 36.03 38.63
C MET A 1 -63.69 35.42 38.39
N THR A 2 -63.10 34.83 39.44
CA THR A 2 -63.19 33.40 39.85
C THR A 2 -61.94 32.70 39.33
N ALA A 3 -60.88 32.57 40.14
CA ALA A 3 -60.71 31.61 41.23
C ALA A 3 -60.37 30.19 40.74
N PHE A 4 -59.25 29.69 41.27
CA PHE A 4 -58.73 28.31 41.37
C PHE A 4 -59.80 27.19 41.33
N PRO A 5 -59.43 25.99 40.85
CA PRO A 5 -58.84 25.02 41.79
C PRO A 5 -57.64 24.22 41.27
N ASP A 6 -56.66 24.07 42.16
CA ASP A 6 -55.89 22.85 42.37
C ASP A 6 -56.83 21.68 42.73
N ASP A 7 -56.62 20.50 42.14
CA ASP A 7 -56.77 19.23 42.86
C ASP A 7 -55.70 18.26 42.36
N HIS A 8 -54.66 18.11 43.18
CA HIS A 8 -53.82 16.93 43.20
C HIS A 8 -54.65 15.76 43.75
N ARG A 9 -54.80 14.68 42.98
CA ARG A 9 -55.02 13.34 43.53
C ARG A 9 -54.10 12.33 42.90
N ASP A 10 -53.07 12.01 43.68
CA ASP A 10 -52.50 10.70 43.94
C ASP A 10 -52.88 9.57 42.95
N GLY A 11 -51.89 9.19 42.15
CA GLY A 11 -51.93 8.03 41.28
C GLY A 11 -50.54 7.42 41.16
N ASP A 12 -50.13 6.80 42.27
CA ASP A 12 -49.28 5.62 42.38
C ASP A 12 -48.01 5.50 41.50
N LEU A 13 -46.90 5.39 42.21
CA LEU A 13 -45.60 4.96 41.68
C LEU A 13 -45.68 3.49 41.25
N ASP A 14 -44.83 3.10 40.29
CA ASP A 14 -44.58 1.71 39.84
C ASP A 14 -45.52 1.11 38.78
N GLY A 15 -45.54 1.72 37.59
CA GLY A 15 -46.04 1.11 36.35
C GLY A 15 -44.93 0.80 35.35
N ARG A 16 -44.18 -0.30 35.55
CA ARG A 16 -43.30 -0.87 34.51
C ARG A 16 -44.07 -1.01 33.18
N PRO A 17 -43.57 -0.54 32.03
CA PRO A 17 -44.17 -0.91 30.76
C PRO A 17 -44.03 -2.43 30.57
N GLY A 18 -45.16 -3.13 30.61
CA GLY A 18 -45.26 -4.54 30.26
C GLY A 18 -44.83 -4.77 28.81
N PRO A 19 -44.50 -6.02 28.43
CA PRO A 19 -43.99 -6.34 27.11
C PRO A 19 -45.07 -6.02 26.06
N GLU A 20 -44.83 -5.00 25.24
CA GLU A 20 -45.64 -4.79 24.03
C GLU A 20 -45.69 -6.09 23.23
N ALA A 21 -46.92 -6.45 22.89
CA ALA A 21 -47.29 -7.65 22.18
C ALA A 21 -46.50 -7.71 20.86
N ARG A 22 -45.60 -8.68 20.77
CA ARG A 22 -44.95 -9.07 19.52
C ARG A 22 -46.04 -9.39 18.49
N ASP A 23 -46.00 -8.70 17.36
CA ASP A 23 -46.92 -8.86 16.24
C ASP A 23 -47.06 -10.35 15.86
N PRO A 24 -48.26 -10.95 15.91
CA PRO A 24 -48.46 -12.36 15.62
C PRO A 24 -48.06 -12.75 14.19
N LEU A 25 -47.92 -11.79 13.28
CA LEU A 25 -47.49 -12.03 11.90
C LEU A 25 -45.98 -12.31 11.76
N GLU A 26 -45.13 -11.79 12.66
CA GLU A 26 -43.69 -12.03 12.62
C GLU A 26 -43.32 -13.50 12.89
N ARG A 27 -44.16 -14.22 13.65
CA ARG A 27 -43.97 -15.66 13.92
C ARG A 27 -44.33 -16.56 12.75
N LEU A 28 -45.15 -16.09 11.81
CA LEU A 28 -45.58 -16.86 10.64
C LEU A 28 -44.60 -16.73 9.46
N LEU A 29 -43.90 -15.60 9.37
CA LEU A 29 -42.96 -15.30 8.28
C LEU A 29 -41.54 -15.83 8.52
N ARG A 30 -41.22 -16.25 9.75
CA ARG A 30 -39.90 -16.77 10.12
C ARG A 30 -40.03 -18.23 10.58
N PRO A 31 -39.83 -19.22 9.69
CA PRO A 31 -39.77 -20.61 10.14
C PRO A 31 -38.63 -20.76 11.16
N PRO A 32 -38.82 -21.48 12.27
CA PRO A 32 -37.73 -21.79 13.18
C PRO A 32 -36.69 -22.62 12.42
N VAL A 33 -35.43 -22.20 12.46
CA VAL A 33 -34.33 -23.03 11.99
C VAL A 33 -34.15 -24.16 13.00
N ASP A 34 -34.66 -25.35 12.67
CA ASP A 34 -34.37 -26.55 13.42
C ASP A 34 -32.89 -26.88 13.28
N PHE A 35 -32.12 -26.57 14.32
CA PHE A 35 -30.74 -26.99 14.41
C PHE A 35 -30.69 -28.51 14.51
N LEU A 36 -30.21 -29.15 13.43
CA LEU A 36 -29.91 -30.57 13.45
C LEU A 36 -28.92 -30.85 14.59
N PRO A 37 -29.18 -31.85 15.46
CA PRO A 37 -28.24 -32.22 16.49
C PRO A 37 -26.91 -32.64 15.84
N VAL A 38 -25.82 -32.05 16.33
CA VAL A 38 -24.48 -32.37 15.81
C VAL A 38 -24.23 -33.88 15.96
N PRO A 39 -23.87 -34.60 14.89
CA PRO A 39 -23.61 -36.02 14.97
C PRO A 39 -22.44 -36.31 15.92
N PRO A 40 -22.54 -37.34 16.77
CA PRO A 40 -21.45 -37.71 17.67
C PRO A 40 -20.21 -38.05 16.84
N GLY A 41 -19.08 -37.40 17.15
CA GLY A 41 -17.80 -37.63 16.48
C GLY A 41 -17.31 -36.49 15.56
N ALA A 42 -18.14 -35.50 15.23
CA ALA A 42 -17.77 -34.40 14.32
C ALA A 42 -16.51 -33.62 14.75
N PHE A 43 -16.22 -33.57 16.05
CA PHE A 43 -15.08 -32.84 16.61
C PHE A 43 -13.90 -33.72 17.01
N GLU A 44 -13.97 -35.04 16.84
CA GLU A 44 -12.88 -35.92 17.30
C GLU A 44 -11.58 -35.69 16.53
N HIS A 45 -11.65 -35.44 15.23
CA HIS A 45 -10.46 -35.18 14.41
C HIS A 45 -9.78 -33.85 14.79
N ILE A 46 -10.57 -32.83 15.15
CA ILE A 46 -10.08 -31.52 15.61
C ILE A 46 -9.45 -31.65 17.01
N ARG A 47 -10.05 -32.42 17.92
CA ARG A 47 -9.48 -32.67 19.25
C ARG A 47 -8.17 -33.46 19.19
N ARG A 48 -8.06 -34.47 18.31
CA ARG A 48 -6.84 -35.28 18.14
C ARG A 48 -5.67 -34.46 17.57
N THR A 49 -5.93 -33.58 16.61
CA THR A 49 -4.90 -32.69 16.03
C THR A 49 -4.44 -31.62 17.03
N ALA A 50 -5.34 -31.07 17.84
CA ALA A 50 -5.00 -30.14 18.91
C ALA A 50 -4.15 -30.78 20.02
N ALA A 51 -4.44 -32.03 20.39
CA ALA A 51 -3.65 -32.77 21.40
C ALA A 51 -2.22 -33.09 20.93
N ARG A 52 -2.02 -33.45 19.64
CA ARG A 52 -0.68 -33.66 19.06
C ARG A 52 0.19 -32.39 19.09
N ARG A 53 -0.38 -31.23 18.75
CA ARG A 53 0.36 -29.94 18.77
C ARG A 53 0.78 -29.53 20.18
N ARG A 54 -0.02 -29.82 21.21
CA ARG A 54 0.36 -29.56 22.62
C ARG A 54 1.48 -30.47 23.11
N ARG A 55 1.47 -31.76 22.73
CA ARG A 55 2.55 -32.71 23.08
C ARG A 55 3.88 -32.37 22.40
N LEU A 56 3.85 -31.88 21.16
CA LEU A 56 5.07 -31.43 20.45
C LEU A 56 5.69 -30.17 21.09
N ARG A 57 4.89 -29.25 21.64
CA ARG A 57 5.40 -28.07 22.35
C ARG A 57 5.98 -28.39 23.73
N ALA A 58 5.48 -29.42 24.41
CA ALA A 58 6.04 -29.88 25.68
C ALA A 58 7.39 -30.60 25.51
N ALA A 59 7.61 -31.28 24.37
CA ALA A 59 8.88 -31.95 24.08
C ALA A 59 10.01 -31.00 23.61
N ALA A 60 9.68 -29.84 23.03
CA ALA A 60 10.66 -28.87 22.53
C ALA A 60 11.16 -27.87 23.60
N GLY A 61 10.52 -27.79 24.78
CA GLY A 61 10.90 -26.87 25.86
C GLY A 61 11.91 -27.41 26.88
N GLY A 62 12.23 -28.71 26.84
CA GLY A 62 13.14 -29.35 27.82
C GLY A 62 14.62 -29.41 27.41
N GLY A 63 14.96 -29.07 26.16
CA GLY A 63 16.31 -29.29 25.61
C GLY A 63 17.31 -28.15 25.75
N VAL A 64 16.87 -26.92 26.08
CA VAL A 64 17.76 -25.74 26.05
C VAL A 64 18.31 -25.35 27.44
N ALA A 65 17.77 -25.92 28.53
CA ALA A 65 18.18 -25.56 29.90
C ALA A 65 19.41 -26.34 30.45
N VAL A 66 19.98 -27.31 29.72
CA VAL A 66 21.12 -28.13 30.22
C VAL A 66 22.45 -27.84 29.50
N ALA A 67 22.47 -27.07 28.40
CA ALA A 67 23.68 -26.86 27.60
C ALA A 67 24.50 -25.59 27.93
N VAL A 68 24.13 -24.79 28.95
CA VAL A 68 24.86 -23.55 29.32
C VAL A 68 25.77 -23.72 30.54
N ALA A 69 25.76 -24.88 31.22
CA ALA A 69 26.56 -25.11 32.42
C ALA A 69 27.97 -25.71 32.18
N ALA A 70 28.35 -26.04 30.94
CA ALA A 70 29.62 -26.74 30.64
C ALA A 70 30.68 -25.88 29.92
N GLY A 71 30.42 -24.59 29.64
CA GLY A 71 31.34 -23.72 28.89
C GLY A 71 32.26 -22.83 29.73
N ALA A 72 32.11 -22.80 31.06
CA ALA A 72 32.76 -21.80 31.92
C ALA A 72 34.06 -22.26 32.62
N PHE A 73 34.57 -23.47 32.34
CA PHE A 73 35.71 -24.04 33.08
C PHE A 73 36.97 -24.33 32.24
N ALA A 74 37.16 -23.63 31.11
CA ALA A 74 38.31 -23.91 30.25
C ALA A 74 39.04 -22.66 29.72
N VAL A 75 39.27 -21.63 30.54
CA VAL A 75 40.40 -20.69 30.32
C VAL A 75 40.89 -20.16 31.68
N ALA A 76 41.55 -21.02 32.47
CA ALA A 76 42.32 -20.61 33.63
C ALA A 76 43.67 -21.36 33.63
N GLY A 77 44.76 -20.60 33.47
CA GLY A 77 46.16 -21.06 33.44
C GLY A 77 46.70 -21.09 32.01
N THR A 78 47.73 -20.35 31.61
CA THR A 78 48.95 -19.87 32.29
C THR A 78 49.48 -18.68 31.43
N LEU A 79 50.16 -17.60 31.88
CA LEU A 79 51.43 -17.43 32.62
C LEU A 79 51.62 -15.93 33.00
N ASN A 80 52.49 -15.72 33.98
CA ASN A 80 52.89 -14.48 34.68
C ASN A 80 53.51 -13.33 33.83
N ALA A 81 53.04 -12.08 34.10
CA ALA A 81 53.73 -10.81 34.49
C ALA A 81 55.04 -10.31 33.83
N PRO A 82 55.50 -9.03 33.99
CA PRO A 82 54.82 -7.75 34.34
C PRO A 82 55.23 -6.52 33.47
N GLY A 83 54.55 -5.38 33.67
CA GLY A 83 55.19 -4.05 33.70
C GLY A 83 54.87 -3.05 32.58
N GLY A 84 54.29 -1.90 32.95
CA GLY A 84 54.18 -0.71 32.10
C GLY A 84 52.99 0.16 32.45
N ASP A 85 53.19 1.11 33.38
CA ASP A 85 52.29 2.23 33.65
C ASP A 85 52.08 3.09 32.39
N GLU A 86 50.83 3.35 32.00
CA GLU A 86 50.47 4.60 31.33
C GLU A 86 48.98 4.91 31.57
N GLU A 87 48.75 5.88 32.46
CA GLU A 87 47.46 6.47 32.79
C GLU A 87 47.16 7.61 31.80
N VAL A 88 46.07 7.53 31.02
CA VAL A 88 45.53 8.66 30.28
C VAL A 88 44.00 8.68 30.36
N GLY A 89 43.47 9.69 31.05
CA GLY A 89 42.05 9.97 31.22
C GLY A 89 41.36 10.57 29.98
N PRO A 90 40.03 10.78 30.04
CA PRO A 90 39.20 11.15 28.89
C PRO A 90 39.25 12.67 28.61
N PRO A 91 39.16 13.12 27.34
CA PRO A 91 39.05 14.55 27.07
C PRO A 91 37.61 15.05 27.25
N ALA A 92 37.47 16.02 28.14
CA ALA A 92 36.29 16.87 28.31
C ALA A 92 36.21 17.96 27.22
N SER A 93 35.00 18.47 27.05
CA SER A 93 34.57 19.55 26.17
C SER A 93 35.44 20.81 26.20
N ARG A 94 35.65 21.43 25.04
CA ARG A 94 35.98 22.87 24.92
C ARG A 94 35.22 23.52 23.78
N THR A 95 34.28 24.38 24.17
CA THR A 95 33.78 25.52 23.40
C THR A 95 34.88 26.60 23.37
N VAL A 96 35.03 27.36 22.27
CA VAL A 96 35.21 28.83 22.20
C VAL A 96 35.58 29.29 20.78
N ALA A 97 34.91 30.39 20.39
CA ALA A 97 35.27 31.47 19.46
C ALA A 97 35.21 31.29 17.93
N THR A 98 34.11 31.83 17.39
CA THR A 98 34.03 32.87 16.35
C THR A 98 35.35 33.47 15.85
N SER A 99 35.55 33.41 14.54
CA SER A 99 36.19 34.43 13.69
C SER A 99 35.75 34.21 12.23
N ALA A 100 35.13 35.23 11.61
CA ALA A 100 34.88 35.33 10.17
C ALA A 100 36.01 36.15 9.50
N PRO A 101 35.99 36.38 8.16
CA PRO A 101 36.09 35.47 7.02
C PRO A 101 37.41 35.69 6.23
N PRO A 102 37.65 34.97 5.11
CA PRO A 102 38.00 35.71 3.90
C PRO A 102 37.33 35.23 2.61
N SER A 103 37.35 36.14 1.64
CA SER A 103 36.70 36.18 0.32
C SER A 103 37.17 35.18 -0.74
N ALA A 104 36.33 35.09 -1.78
CA ALA A 104 36.59 34.67 -3.18
C ALA A 104 36.68 33.15 -3.40
N THR A 105 36.05 32.50 -4.39
CA THR A 105 35.71 32.88 -5.77
C THR A 105 34.59 31.97 -6.29
N THR A 106 33.62 32.57 -6.99
CA THR A 106 32.56 31.89 -7.77
C THR A 106 32.98 31.75 -9.23
N PRO A 107 32.68 30.63 -9.91
CA PRO A 107 32.45 30.64 -11.35
C PRO A 107 30.97 30.34 -11.68
N ALA A 108 30.34 31.28 -12.38
CA ALA A 108 29.00 31.16 -12.96
C ALA A 108 29.06 30.48 -14.34
N PRO A 109 28.08 29.66 -14.74
CA PRO A 109 27.93 29.22 -16.13
C PRO A 109 27.11 30.22 -16.97
N ARG A 110 27.61 30.48 -18.17
CA ARG A 110 27.13 31.40 -19.22
C ARG A 110 26.02 30.77 -20.06
N PRO A 111 24.96 31.50 -20.47
CA PRO A 111 24.01 31.02 -21.48
C PRO A 111 24.51 31.33 -22.90
N THR A 112 24.43 30.34 -23.79
CA THR A 112 24.68 30.50 -25.23
C THR A 112 23.36 30.68 -25.98
N THR A 113 23.17 31.89 -26.50
CA THR A 113 22.11 32.27 -27.44
C THR A 113 22.61 32.02 -28.86
N THR A 114 21.90 31.20 -29.64
CA THR A 114 22.14 31.06 -31.09
C THR A 114 20.90 31.47 -31.88
N ARG A 115 21.09 32.43 -32.79
CA ARG A 115 20.14 33.02 -33.73
C ARG A 115 20.37 32.42 -35.14
N PRO A 116 19.33 32.35 -35.97
CA PRO A 116 19.38 32.94 -37.33
C PRO A 116 18.09 33.77 -37.61
N ARG A 117 18.07 35.04 -38.07
CA ARG A 117 18.30 35.58 -39.43
C ARG A 117 17.65 34.68 -40.50
N GLY A 118 16.54 34.99 -41.14
CA GLY A 118 16.03 36.26 -41.66
C GLY A 118 15.93 36.11 -43.19
N GLY A 119 14.72 36.08 -43.73
CA GLY A 119 14.47 35.99 -45.17
C GLY A 119 12.98 36.01 -45.47
N GLY A 120 12.46 37.19 -45.83
CA GLY A 120 11.13 37.37 -46.39
C GLY A 120 11.23 37.76 -47.86
N HIS A 121 10.36 37.18 -48.70
CA HIS A 121 9.96 37.66 -50.03
C HIS A 121 8.55 37.06 -50.24
N SER A 122 7.48 37.87 -50.22
CA SER A 122 6.89 38.64 -51.33
C SER A 122 5.80 37.84 -52.06
N ALA A 123 4.63 38.47 -52.18
CA ALA A 123 3.38 37.92 -52.67
C ALA A 123 3.27 37.87 -54.20
N GLN A 124 2.43 36.93 -54.68
CA GLN A 124 1.61 36.79 -55.91
C GLN A 124 1.96 37.58 -57.19
N PRO A 125 1.73 36.99 -58.40
CA PRO A 125 0.39 37.10 -59.03
C PRO A 125 -0.08 35.94 -59.96
N THR A 126 -1.42 35.78 -60.04
CA THR A 126 -2.34 35.51 -61.20
C THR A 126 -2.16 34.40 -62.27
N THR A 127 -3.21 33.57 -62.37
CA THR A 127 -3.99 33.06 -63.55
C THR A 127 -3.35 32.39 -64.79
N GLY A 128 -3.89 31.21 -65.14
CA GLY A 128 -4.36 30.87 -66.50
C GLY A 128 -3.81 29.58 -67.14
N GLY A 129 -4.71 28.63 -67.49
CA GLY A 129 -4.46 27.60 -68.52
C GLY A 129 -4.83 26.16 -68.13
N PRO A 130 -5.76 25.48 -68.84
CA PRO A 130 -6.06 24.07 -68.63
C PRO A 130 -5.26 23.19 -69.59
N ASP A 131 -4.62 22.14 -69.08
CA ASP A 131 -4.07 21.08 -69.92
C ASP A 131 -4.57 19.70 -69.46
N THR A 132 -5.36 19.12 -70.35
CA THR A 132 -5.74 17.71 -70.43
C THR A 132 -4.51 16.81 -70.53
N GLY A 133 -4.41 15.83 -69.63
CA GLY A 133 -3.37 14.80 -69.66
C GLY A 133 -3.84 13.52 -68.97
N THR A 134 -4.01 12.48 -69.77
CA THR A 134 -4.67 11.21 -69.50
C THR A 134 -3.83 10.23 -68.66
N ALA A 135 -4.52 9.39 -67.87
CA ALA A 135 -4.25 7.95 -67.63
C ALA A 135 -3.22 7.45 -66.57
N THR A 136 -3.80 6.71 -65.61
CA THR A 136 -3.37 5.41 -65.01
C THR A 136 -2.59 5.38 -63.70
N GLY A 137 -3.23 4.78 -62.68
CA GLY A 137 -2.57 4.06 -61.58
C GLY A 137 -3.25 4.21 -60.20
N PRO A 138 -3.94 3.19 -59.65
CA PRO A 138 -4.28 3.17 -58.24
C PRO A 138 -3.00 2.87 -57.44
N ALA A 139 -2.53 3.86 -56.66
CA ALA A 139 -1.48 3.64 -55.68
C ALA A 139 -2.08 2.90 -54.47
N THR A 140 -1.86 1.59 -54.41
CA THR A 140 -2.09 0.77 -53.23
C THR A 140 -1.24 1.31 -52.07
N PRO A 141 -1.81 1.61 -50.89
CA PRO A 141 -1.02 1.92 -49.71
C PRO A 141 -0.12 0.73 -49.39
N GLY A 142 1.20 0.96 -49.39
CA GLY A 142 2.19 -0.04 -49.02
C GLY A 142 1.89 -0.58 -47.63
N ALA A 143 1.65 -1.90 -47.54
CA ALA A 143 1.68 -2.61 -46.29
C ALA A 143 3.08 -2.44 -45.69
N GLY A 144 3.18 -1.57 -44.67
CA GLY A 144 4.38 -1.48 -43.86
C GLY A 144 4.62 -2.83 -43.20
N THR A 145 5.71 -3.49 -43.58
CA THR A 145 6.22 -4.67 -42.90
C THR A 145 6.36 -4.36 -41.41
N PRO A 146 5.71 -5.08 -40.49
CA PRO A 146 5.99 -4.92 -39.08
C PRO A 146 7.46 -5.29 -38.85
N SER A 147 8.22 -4.31 -38.35
CA SER A 147 9.57 -4.54 -37.82
C SER A 147 9.49 -5.63 -36.74
N PRO A 148 10.43 -6.58 -36.69
CA PRO A 148 10.36 -7.71 -35.76
C PRO A 148 10.25 -7.18 -34.33
N SER A 149 9.11 -7.46 -33.70
CA SER A 149 8.94 -7.25 -32.27
C SER A 149 9.91 -8.17 -31.55
N ASP A 150 10.65 -7.59 -30.63
CA ASP A 150 11.59 -8.32 -29.77
C ASP A 150 10.89 -9.55 -29.20
N SER A 151 11.47 -10.71 -29.47
CA SER A 151 10.94 -11.98 -29.01
C SER A 151 11.25 -12.12 -27.53
N GLY A 152 10.29 -11.75 -26.68
CA GLY A 152 10.19 -12.30 -25.33
C GLY A 152 10.12 -11.27 -24.20
N THR A 153 8.96 -11.22 -23.55
CA THR A 153 8.60 -10.43 -22.35
C THR A 153 8.01 -9.06 -22.66
N ALA A 154 6.78 -8.84 -22.19
CA ALA A 154 6.10 -7.55 -22.26
C ALA A 154 6.96 -6.45 -21.58
N PRO A 155 6.92 -5.18 -22.01
CA PRO A 155 7.62 -4.09 -21.32
C PRO A 155 7.09 -3.88 -19.89
N MET A 156 7.84 -3.20 -19.02
CA MET A 156 7.32 -2.77 -17.71
C MET A 156 6.17 -1.79 -17.90
N CYS A 157 5.13 -1.88 -17.07
CA CYS A 157 4.02 -0.93 -17.12
C CYS A 157 4.49 0.47 -16.70
N THR A 158 4.14 1.48 -17.49
CA THR A 158 4.32 2.89 -17.11
C THR A 158 3.11 3.40 -16.35
N ALA A 159 3.25 4.54 -15.66
CA ALA A 159 2.16 5.12 -14.89
C ALA A 159 0.95 5.48 -15.77
N ASP A 160 1.20 6.06 -16.94
CA ASP A 160 0.18 6.46 -17.91
C ASP A 160 -0.58 5.28 -18.56
N GLN A 161 -0.15 4.03 -18.34
CA GLN A 161 -0.90 2.84 -18.78
C GLN A 161 -1.84 2.29 -17.70
N LEU A 162 -1.73 2.77 -16.46
CA LEU A 162 -2.39 2.18 -15.31
C LEU A 162 -3.43 3.12 -14.72
N THR A 163 -4.55 2.54 -14.31
CA THR A 163 -5.56 3.22 -13.50
C THR A 163 -5.60 2.56 -12.13
N PRO A 164 -5.12 3.23 -11.07
CA PRO A 164 -5.22 2.71 -9.71
C PRO A 164 -6.57 3.03 -9.08
N SER A 165 -6.97 2.19 -8.15
CA SER A 165 -8.14 2.37 -7.29
C SER A 165 -7.91 1.69 -5.95
N LEU A 166 -8.62 2.15 -4.91
CA LEU A 166 -8.67 1.45 -3.64
C LEU A 166 -9.79 0.39 -3.70
N GLY A 167 -9.40 -0.88 -3.69
CA GLY A 167 -10.29 -2.02 -3.77
C GLY A 167 -10.99 -2.35 -2.45
N GLY A 168 -11.42 -3.60 -2.30
CA GLY A 168 -11.99 -4.13 -1.06
C GLY A 168 -10.98 -4.21 0.09
N GLY A 169 -11.33 -4.96 1.13
CA GLY A 169 -10.48 -5.11 2.30
C GLY A 169 -11.10 -5.97 3.37
N ASP A 170 -10.26 -6.41 4.29
CA ASP A 170 -10.64 -7.25 5.42
C ASP A 170 -10.17 -6.62 6.74
N ALA A 171 -10.73 -7.09 7.84
CA ALA A 171 -10.33 -6.67 9.17
C ALA A 171 -10.26 -7.88 10.11
N GLY A 172 -9.27 -7.89 11.02
CA GLY A 172 -9.14 -8.98 11.98
C GLY A 172 -8.02 -8.77 12.98
N ALA A 173 -8.27 -9.14 14.24
CA ALA A 173 -7.27 -9.16 15.32
C ALA A 173 -6.42 -7.88 15.43
N GLY A 174 -7.04 -6.70 15.34
CA GLY A 174 -6.31 -5.42 15.42
C GLY A 174 -5.73 -4.91 14.10
N ASN A 175 -5.99 -5.59 12.99
CA ASN A 175 -5.46 -5.25 11.67
C ASN A 175 -6.58 -4.86 10.72
N LEU A 176 -6.25 -3.93 9.82
CA LEU A 176 -7.06 -3.54 8.67
C LEU A 176 -6.26 -3.78 7.41
N TYR A 177 -6.91 -4.35 6.41
CA TYR A 177 -6.35 -4.62 5.10
C TYR A 177 -7.19 -3.93 4.04
N ARG A 178 -6.53 -3.31 3.06
CA ARG A 178 -7.16 -2.74 1.85
C ARG A 178 -6.28 -3.07 0.65
N TYR A 179 -6.80 -2.99 -0.56
CA TYR A 179 -6.02 -3.35 -1.76
C TYR A 179 -5.81 -2.15 -2.66
N VAL A 180 -4.58 -1.89 -3.13
CA VAL A 180 -4.41 -1.04 -4.31
C VAL A 180 -4.59 -1.93 -5.52
N VAL A 181 -5.64 -1.67 -6.29
CA VAL A 181 -5.93 -2.38 -7.54
C VAL A 181 -5.50 -1.50 -8.68
N VAL A 182 -4.67 -2.03 -9.58
CA VAL A 182 -4.27 -1.36 -10.82
C VAL A 182 -4.82 -2.11 -12.02
N THR A 183 -5.40 -1.38 -12.96
CA THR A 183 -5.88 -1.92 -14.24
C THR A 183 -5.07 -1.31 -15.38
N ASN A 184 -4.59 -2.15 -16.31
CA ASN A 184 -3.98 -1.68 -17.55
C ASN A 184 -5.09 -1.19 -18.49
N HIS A 185 -5.21 0.12 -18.69
CA HIS A 185 -6.20 0.71 -19.59
C HIS A 185 -5.65 0.93 -21.02
N SER A 186 -4.37 0.67 -21.23
CA SER A 186 -3.75 0.81 -22.55
C SER A 186 -4.08 -0.36 -23.47
N ALA A 187 -3.81 -0.20 -24.77
CA ALA A 187 -3.99 -1.24 -25.78
C ALA A 187 -2.83 -2.25 -25.83
N THR A 188 -1.74 -2.03 -25.08
CA THR A 188 -0.55 -2.87 -25.10
C THR A 188 -0.41 -3.65 -23.80
N ALA A 189 0.06 -4.89 -23.90
CA ALA A 189 0.40 -5.66 -22.70
C ALA A 189 1.68 -5.11 -22.06
N CYS A 190 1.72 -5.08 -20.74
CA CYS A 190 2.87 -4.70 -19.95
C CYS A 190 3.02 -5.62 -18.72
N HIS A 191 4.07 -5.50 -17.92
CA HIS A 191 4.21 -6.25 -16.68
C HIS A 191 4.57 -5.39 -15.47
N LEU A 192 4.20 -5.88 -14.30
CA LEU A 192 4.57 -5.33 -12.99
C LEU A 192 5.37 -6.39 -12.23
N ALA A 193 6.47 -6.00 -11.58
CA ALA A 193 7.25 -6.93 -10.75
C ALA A 193 7.69 -6.24 -9.46
N GLY A 194 7.18 -6.73 -8.32
CA GLY A 194 7.55 -6.24 -7.00
C GLY A 194 6.51 -5.31 -6.38
N TYR A 195 6.98 -4.34 -5.60
CA TYR A 195 6.17 -3.50 -4.73
C TYR A 195 5.93 -2.13 -5.35
N PRO A 196 4.74 -1.54 -5.18
CA PRO A 196 4.60 -0.11 -5.41
C PRO A 196 5.42 0.70 -4.39
N GLY A 197 5.59 1.99 -4.67
CA GLY A 197 5.72 2.99 -3.61
C GLY A 197 4.34 3.53 -3.28
N LEU A 198 4.02 3.74 -2.00
CA LEU A 198 2.69 4.22 -1.60
C LEU A 198 2.80 5.25 -0.47
N SER A 199 2.09 6.37 -0.62
CA SER A 199 1.95 7.41 0.40
C SER A 199 0.48 7.82 0.53
N LEU A 200 0.11 8.29 1.71
CA LEU A 200 -1.22 8.87 1.96
C LEU A 200 -1.16 10.39 1.80
N LEU A 201 -2.20 10.99 1.24
CA LEU A 201 -2.34 12.42 1.04
C LEU A 201 -3.61 12.97 1.72
N ASP A 202 -3.53 14.19 2.24
CA ASP A 202 -4.70 14.96 2.66
C ASP A 202 -5.45 15.55 1.45
N ALA A 203 -6.58 16.21 1.70
CA ALA A 203 -7.39 16.84 0.64
C ALA A 203 -6.69 18.00 -0.09
N ALA A 204 -5.59 18.52 0.45
CA ALA A 204 -4.75 19.55 -0.18
C ALA A 204 -3.56 18.94 -0.95
N GLY A 205 -3.43 17.62 -0.98
CA GLY A 205 -2.35 16.90 -1.64
C GLY A 205 -1.05 16.81 -0.82
N ASN A 206 -1.06 17.23 0.45
CA ASN A 206 0.11 17.09 1.31
C ASN A 206 0.22 15.66 1.84
N GLN A 207 1.44 15.16 1.97
CA GLN A 207 1.66 13.81 2.48
C GLN A 207 1.35 13.72 3.98
N ILE A 208 0.59 12.70 4.35
CA ILE A 208 0.33 12.30 5.72
C ILE A 208 1.36 11.23 6.11
N GLY A 209 2.16 11.53 7.13
CA GLY A 209 3.12 10.58 7.69
C GLY A 209 4.21 10.11 6.71
N GLN A 210 4.79 8.96 7.04
CA GLN A 210 5.81 8.30 6.21
C GLN A 210 5.17 7.43 5.13
N PRO A 211 5.85 7.20 4.00
CA PRO A 211 5.38 6.25 2.99
C PRO A 211 5.33 4.82 3.56
N ALA A 212 4.55 3.95 2.91
CA ALA A 212 4.42 2.55 3.29
C ALA A 212 5.77 1.83 3.22
N THR A 213 6.00 0.95 4.19
CA THR A 213 7.16 0.04 4.18
C THR A 213 6.79 -1.28 3.52
N ARG A 214 7.78 -2.00 3.00
CA ARG A 214 7.55 -3.25 2.29
C ARG A 214 7.53 -4.41 3.27
N GLN A 215 6.44 -5.17 3.28
CA GLN A 215 6.42 -6.47 3.94
C GLN A 215 7.28 -7.46 3.13
N PRO A 216 8.33 -8.08 3.71
CA PRO A 216 9.18 -9.00 2.97
C PRO A 216 8.41 -10.20 2.42
N SER A 217 8.44 -10.35 1.09
CA SER A 217 7.81 -11.45 0.35
C SER A 217 8.51 -11.66 -0.99
N SER A 218 8.55 -12.90 -1.46
CA SER A 218 8.95 -13.23 -2.84
C SER A 218 7.80 -12.89 -3.80
N TYR A 219 8.14 -12.60 -5.06
CA TYR A 219 7.16 -12.25 -6.08
C TYR A 219 7.62 -12.71 -7.46
N GLN A 220 6.65 -12.82 -8.35
CA GLN A 220 6.88 -13.09 -9.77
C GLN A 220 6.31 -11.92 -10.60
N PRO A 221 6.84 -11.64 -11.79
CA PRO A 221 6.26 -10.66 -12.68
C PRO A 221 4.81 -11.01 -13.03
N VAL A 222 3.93 -10.02 -12.98
CA VAL A 222 2.52 -10.11 -13.39
C VAL A 222 2.36 -9.39 -14.73
N VAL A 223 1.99 -10.12 -15.78
CA VAL A 223 1.69 -9.54 -17.09
C VAL A 223 0.24 -9.08 -17.15
N LEU A 224 0.04 -7.78 -17.38
CA LEU A 224 -1.26 -7.16 -17.58
C LEU A 224 -1.53 -6.96 -19.07
N ARG A 225 -2.45 -7.76 -19.60
CA ARG A 225 -3.07 -7.48 -20.91
C ARG A 225 -3.96 -6.22 -20.82
N PRO A 226 -4.39 -5.63 -21.94
CA PRO A 226 -5.44 -4.60 -21.93
C PRO A 226 -6.65 -5.06 -21.09
N GLY A 227 -7.07 -4.22 -20.14
CA GLY A 227 -8.13 -4.50 -19.16
C GLY A 227 -7.72 -5.44 -18.01
N GLY A 228 -6.52 -6.01 -18.03
CA GLY A 228 -6.01 -6.88 -16.97
C GLY A 228 -5.69 -6.10 -15.69
N SER A 229 -5.84 -6.75 -14.54
CA SER A 229 -5.61 -6.13 -13.23
C SER A 229 -4.63 -6.90 -12.35
N ALA A 230 -3.92 -6.15 -11.50
CA ALA A 230 -3.12 -6.64 -10.40
C ALA A 230 -3.47 -5.88 -9.12
N SER A 231 -3.20 -6.50 -7.98
CA SER A 231 -3.41 -5.86 -6.68
C SER A 231 -2.30 -6.17 -5.70
N ASP A 232 -2.02 -5.20 -4.82
CA ASP A 232 -1.26 -5.42 -3.60
C ASP A 232 -2.20 -5.33 -2.38
N THR A 233 -1.65 -5.58 -1.19
CA THR A 233 -2.34 -5.39 0.09
C THR A 233 -1.65 -4.32 0.89
N ILE A 234 -2.41 -3.29 1.27
CA ILE A 234 -2.11 -2.34 2.34
C ILE A 234 -2.48 -2.98 3.67
N HIS A 235 -1.60 -2.90 4.65
CA HIS A 235 -1.87 -3.29 6.03
C HIS A 235 -1.64 -2.10 6.96
N THR A 236 -2.65 -1.80 7.76
CA THR A 236 -2.57 -0.85 8.88
C THR A 236 -3.11 -1.48 10.16
N ALA A 237 -2.76 -0.89 11.31
CA ALA A 237 -3.46 -1.21 12.55
C ALA A 237 -4.90 -0.69 12.47
N ASN A 238 -5.82 -1.37 13.17
CA ASN A 238 -7.14 -0.83 13.41
C ASN A 238 -7.04 0.48 14.22
N GLN A 239 -8.15 1.20 14.35
CA GLN A 239 -8.25 2.51 14.99
C GLN A 239 -8.00 2.50 16.52
N MET A 240 -7.12 1.62 16.99
CA MET A 240 -6.61 1.57 18.35
C MET A 240 -5.29 2.33 18.45
N GLY A 241 -5.14 3.09 19.52
CA GLY A 241 -3.96 3.92 19.78
C GLY A 241 -4.02 5.28 19.07
N THR A 242 -2.86 5.87 18.86
CA THR A 242 -2.73 7.17 18.19
C THR A 242 -2.80 6.99 16.68
N CYS A 243 -3.78 7.65 16.06
CA CYS A 243 -3.99 7.63 14.62
C CYS A 243 -3.64 8.99 14.00
N GLN A 244 -3.12 8.94 12.78
CA GLN A 244 -3.03 10.10 11.89
C GLN A 244 -4.42 10.44 11.34
N PRO A 245 -4.63 11.64 10.76
CA PRO A 245 -5.83 11.93 9.99
C PRO A 245 -6.04 10.91 8.85
N ALA A 246 -7.30 10.66 8.51
CA ALA A 246 -7.63 9.85 7.33
C ALA A 246 -7.17 10.56 6.05
N SER A 247 -6.66 9.79 5.09
CA SER A 247 -6.32 10.30 3.76
C SER A 247 -7.57 10.64 2.95
N ALA A 248 -7.46 11.63 2.07
CA ALA A 248 -8.43 11.84 1.00
C ALA A 248 -8.00 11.11 -0.28
N GLU A 249 -6.69 11.05 -0.51
CA GLU A 249 -6.09 10.43 -1.69
C GLU A 249 -4.88 9.59 -1.32
N LEU A 250 -4.50 8.68 -2.22
CA LEU A 250 -3.27 7.90 -2.16
C LEU A 250 -2.40 8.26 -3.36
N ARG A 251 -1.09 8.31 -3.14
CA ARG A 251 -0.08 8.44 -4.19
C ARG A 251 0.66 7.13 -4.35
N MET A 252 0.55 6.51 -5.52
CA MET A 252 1.21 5.26 -5.87
C MET A 252 2.28 5.46 -6.95
N TYR A 253 3.41 4.78 -6.81
CA TYR A 253 4.45 4.66 -7.82
C TYR A 253 4.55 3.20 -8.28
N PRO A 254 4.33 2.88 -9.57
CA PRO A 254 4.48 1.52 -10.07
C PRO A 254 5.92 1.00 -9.90
N PRO A 255 6.14 -0.32 -9.76
CA PRO A 255 7.48 -0.88 -9.67
C PRO A 255 8.31 -0.49 -10.90
N GLY A 256 9.53 0.01 -10.66
CA GLY A 256 10.43 0.45 -11.73
C GLY A 256 10.12 1.83 -12.32
N SER A 257 9.02 2.49 -11.93
CA SER A 257 8.65 3.83 -12.38
C SER A 257 8.87 4.88 -11.28
N ARG A 258 9.22 6.11 -11.69
CA ARG A 258 9.24 7.31 -10.83
C ARG A 258 8.05 8.25 -11.07
N ALA A 259 7.20 7.95 -12.05
CA ALA A 259 5.96 8.68 -12.25
C ALA A 259 4.91 8.17 -11.25
N SER A 260 4.25 9.08 -10.55
CA SER A 260 3.20 8.74 -9.60
C SER A 260 1.82 8.84 -10.22
N LEU A 261 0.90 8.05 -9.67
CA LEU A 261 -0.54 8.14 -9.88
C LEU A 261 -1.19 8.52 -8.55
N VAL A 262 -2.13 9.46 -8.59
CA VAL A 262 -2.91 9.86 -7.41
C VAL A 262 -4.36 9.45 -7.63
N PHE A 263 -4.97 8.84 -6.63
CA PHE A 263 -6.35 8.36 -6.69
C PHE A 263 -7.03 8.49 -5.33
N ALA A 264 -8.35 8.69 -5.37
CA ALA A 264 -9.16 8.83 -4.17
C ALA A 264 -9.13 7.55 -3.31
N GLY A 265 -9.08 7.74 -1.99
CA GLY A 265 -9.19 6.64 -1.06
C GLY A 265 -8.89 7.06 0.38
N GLU A 266 -9.63 6.47 1.30
CA GLU A 266 -9.48 6.70 2.72
C GLU A 266 -8.73 5.54 3.38
N VAL A 267 -7.56 5.84 3.91
CA VAL A 267 -6.73 4.96 4.73
C VAL A 267 -6.28 5.75 5.95
N THR A 268 -6.24 5.10 7.11
CA THR A 268 -5.78 5.71 8.36
C THR A 268 -4.59 4.92 8.89
N ILE A 269 -3.51 5.61 9.24
CA ILE A 269 -2.32 5.02 9.86
C ILE A 269 -2.46 5.18 11.37
N CYS A 270 -2.57 4.06 12.06
CA CYS A 270 -2.59 4.01 13.52
C CYS A 270 -1.34 3.29 14.03
N SER A 271 -0.78 3.76 15.14
CA SER A 271 0.43 3.21 15.77
C SER A 271 1.66 3.11 14.84
N GLY A 272 1.68 3.86 13.74
CA GLY A 272 2.75 3.85 12.74
C GLY A 272 2.76 2.63 11.81
N GLU A 273 1.76 1.74 11.89
CA GLU A 273 1.67 0.56 11.03
C GLU A 273 1.14 0.97 9.66
N PHE A 274 2.00 0.89 8.65
CA PHE A 274 1.65 1.09 7.25
C PHE A 274 2.61 0.28 6.38
N THR A 275 2.16 -0.90 5.97
CA THR A 275 2.96 -1.81 5.14
C THR A 275 2.22 -2.19 3.85
N ILE A 276 2.98 -2.60 2.85
CA ILE A 276 2.48 -3.07 1.55
C ILE A 276 3.15 -4.37 1.11
N THR A 277 2.43 -5.17 0.33
CA THR A 277 2.92 -6.40 -0.30
C THR A 277 3.32 -6.16 -1.75
N PRO A 278 3.97 -7.11 -2.46
CA PRO A 278 4.18 -6.96 -3.89
C PRO A 278 2.87 -7.19 -4.65
N PHE A 279 2.77 -6.67 -5.88
CA PHE A 279 1.64 -6.94 -6.75
C PHE A 279 1.51 -8.43 -7.08
N ALA A 280 0.27 -8.93 -7.04
CA ALA A 280 -0.14 -10.21 -7.60
C ALA A 280 -1.27 -10.00 -8.62
N ALA A 281 -1.50 -10.98 -9.49
CA ALA A 281 -2.61 -10.92 -10.43
C ALA A 281 -3.97 -10.93 -9.70
N GLY A 282 -4.94 -10.16 -10.21
CA GLY A 282 -6.28 -10.07 -9.63
C GLY A 282 -6.56 -8.74 -8.94
N THR A 283 -7.56 -8.74 -8.07
CA THR A 283 -8.13 -7.53 -7.44
C THR A 283 -8.39 -7.68 -5.94
N THR A 284 -8.06 -8.84 -5.35
CA THR A 284 -8.34 -9.19 -3.95
C THR A 284 -7.11 -9.16 -3.05
N GLY A 285 -6.07 -8.42 -3.46
CA GLY A 285 -4.83 -8.27 -2.71
C GLY A 285 -3.82 -9.39 -2.93
N ASN A 286 -2.75 -9.34 -2.15
CA ASN A 286 -1.72 -10.36 -2.09
C ASN A 286 -1.33 -10.65 -0.61
N PRO A 287 -1.63 -11.83 -0.04
CA PRO A 287 -2.35 -12.93 -0.68
C PRO A 287 -3.81 -12.54 -0.98
N PRO A 288 -4.46 -13.21 -1.96
CA PRO A 288 -5.86 -12.98 -2.24
C PRO A 288 -6.73 -13.40 -1.05
N SER A 289 -7.72 -12.58 -0.72
CA SER A 289 -8.80 -12.89 0.24
C SER A 289 -9.95 -13.69 -0.36
#